data_AF-A0A075IAT0-F1
#
_entry.id   AF-A0A075IAT0-F1
#
_cell.length_a   1.000
_cell.length_b   1.000
_cell.length_c   1.000
_cell.angle_alpha   90.00
_cell.angle_beta   90.00
_cell.angle_gamma   90.00
#
_symmetry.space_group_name_H-M   'P 1'
#
loop_
_entity.id
_entity.type
_entity.pdbx_description
1 polymer ?
#
loop_
_entity_poly.entity_id
_entity_poly.type
_entity_poly.pdbx_seq_one_letter_code
_entity_poly.pdbx_strand_id
1 'polypeptide(L)'
;MAEPSIEEHLGLIGWAAEGKGTGGILKARVEDFRVEEMAKIPALDPKGRFTVVRASLTNWETNRFLKRMAGACGISRKRVFSSGMKDKRAVTTQILVVDAPQSKVEKIAIKDSVIEVIGRTHQKIGMGDHDGNRFTITVRGCSDSDGNPIDGKEAMRRVNEIRSRMSQRMSADAFPNWIGPQRFGATRPVTPEVGRAVVEDDYERACDLYLGMEGQNLSEDVAAFRAKWRETRDPQGCLEIIPRYLGYERGILESLLKNPEDWLRAYKSLPHSLQLLTIHSLQSLTFNHALAARLAADVSLIEPVIGDLVAPVQGNGRIDVSKMAYVSESNLERCKRNCQLGRLSVTGPLPGDSASFAEGLPGELEQQAIEDTGLSDVNWMVPRIPRLTSSGTRRPLSVLFQSFSVEEAPDISDSSLSERWEQGPLEGDLWHPEGASLKLKFTLPPGTYATVLMRELMRSPLDHY
;
A
#
# COMPACT_ATOMS: atom_id res chain seq x y z
N MET A 1 7.05 8.03 -29.89
CA MET A 1 6.95 6.83 -29.03
C MET A 1 5.64 6.94 -28.28
N ALA A 2 4.86 5.87 -28.15
CA ALA A 2 3.64 5.91 -27.35
C ALA A 2 4.00 6.24 -25.89
N GLU A 3 3.17 7.01 -25.19
CA GLU A 3 3.37 7.23 -23.75
C GLU A 3 3.27 5.88 -23.03
N PRO A 4 4.19 5.58 -22.09
CA PRO A 4 4.13 4.34 -21.32
C PRO A 4 2.83 4.28 -20.51
N SER A 5 2.28 3.09 -20.37
CA SER A 5 1.11 2.87 -19.53
C SER A 5 1.39 3.24 -18.07
N ILE A 6 0.34 3.47 -17.26
CA ILE A 6 0.50 3.76 -15.83
C ILE A 6 1.28 2.62 -15.12
N GLU A 7 1.03 1.37 -15.50
CA GLU A 7 1.72 0.21 -14.92
C GLU A 7 3.22 0.23 -15.23
N GLU A 8 3.59 0.52 -16.48
CA GLU A 8 4.98 0.67 -16.92
C GLU A 8 5.68 1.82 -16.20
N HIS A 9 5.03 2.98 -16.13
CA HIS A 9 5.56 4.13 -15.40
C HIS A 9 5.83 3.78 -13.93
N LEU A 10 4.89 3.09 -13.27
CA LEU A 10 5.00 2.69 -11.87
C LEU A 10 5.94 1.49 -11.62
N GLY A 11 6.50 0.88 -12.67
CA GLY A 11 7.32 -0.32 -12.60
C GLY A 11 6.53 -1.56 -12.14
N LEU A 12 5.20 -1.52 -12.25
CA LEU A 12 4.30 -2.63 -11.92
C LEU A 12 4.16 -3.58 -13.12
N ILE A 13 5.29 -3.96 -13.70
CA ILE A 13 5.36 -4.77 -14.91
C ILE A 13 5.85 -6.18 -14.60
N GLY A 14 5.34 -7.15 -15.37
CA GLY A 14 5.69 -8.55 -15.22
C GLY A 14 4.97 -9.24 -14.06
N TRP A 15 5.23 -10.54 -13.98
CA TRP A 15 4.57 -11.49 -13.09
C TRP A 15 5.60 -12.43 -12.47
N ALA A 16 5.35 -12.84 -11.23
CA ALA A 16 6.20 -13.81 -10.56
C ALA A 16 6.18 -15.19 -11.23
N ALA A 17 5.04 -15.53 -11.85
CA ALA A 17 4.84 -16.80 -12.53
C ALA A 17 4.01 -16.59 -13.80
N GLU A 18 4.10 -17.52 -14.75
CA GLU A 18 3.19 -17.57 -15.89
C GLU A 18 1.82 -18.14 -15.47
N GLY A 19 0.75 -17.67 -16.09
CA GLY A 19 -0.61 -18.17 -15.84
C GLY A 19 -1.68 -17.18 -16.32
N LYS A 20 -2.91 -17.66 -16.46
CA LYS A 20 -4.07 -16.79 -16.68
C LYS A 20 -4.60 -16.33 -15.34
N GLY A 21 -4.77 -15.03 -15.15
CA GLY A 21 -5.39 -14.47 -13.95
C GLY A 21 -6.87 -14.81 -13.87
N THR A 22 -7.46 -14.62 -12.69
CA THR A 22 -8.91 -14.81 -12.50
C THR A 22 -9.76 -13.66 -12.99
N GLY A 23 -9.15 -12.50 -13.29
CA GLY A 23 -9.90 -11.25 -13.32
C GLY A 23 -10.60 -11.00 -11.98
N GLY A 24 -11.78 -10.41 -12.06
CA GLY A 24 -12.62 -10.01 -10.96
C GLY A 24 -12.23 -8.66 -10.37
N ILE A 25 -13.08 -8.20 -9.45
CA ILE A 25 -12.95 -6.91 -8.76
C ILE A 25 -12.97 -7.10 -7.24
N LEU A 26 -12.16 -6.32 -6.54
CA LEU A 26 -12.13 -6.27 -5.08
C LEU A 26 -13.03 -5.18 -4.53
N LYS A 27 -13.43 -5.34 -3.27
CA LYS A 27 -14.20 -4.33 -2.51
C LYS A 27 -15.51 -3.92 -3.19
N ALA A 28 -16.10 -4.79 -4.02
CA ALA A 28 -17.47 -4.63 -4.51
C ALA A 28 -18.45 -4.38 -3.35
N ARG A 29 -18.17 -4.98 -2.19
CA ARG A 29 -18.75 -4.63 -0.89
C ARG A 29 -17.66 -4.36 0.15
N VAL A 30 -18.01 -3.69 1.25
CA VAL A 30 -17.07 -3.49 2.37
C VAL A 30 -16.70 -4.82 3.02
N GLU A 31 -17.66 -5.74 3.12
CA GLU A 31 -17.52 -7.05 3.74
C GLU A 31 -16.67 -8.04 2.94
N ASP A 32 -16.44 -7.76 1.66
CA ASP A 32 -15.59 -8.57 0.78
C ASP A 32 -14.12 -8.42 1.14
N PHE A 33 -13.74 -7.38 1.88
CA PHE A 33 -12.36 -7.16 2.32
C PHE A 33 -12.30 -7.17 3.84
N ARG A 34 -11.82 -8.28 4.41
CA ARG A 34 -11.70 -8.45 5.86
C ARG A 34 -10.25 -8.56 6.29
N VAL A 35 -9.91 -7.84 7.35
CA VAL A 35 -8.55 -7.81 7.91
C VAL A 35 -8.63 -8.07 9.41
N GLU A 36 -8.07 -9.17 9.87
CA GLU A 36 -7.94 -9.49 11.28
C GLU A 36 -6.48 -9.37 11.70
N GLU A 37 -6.21 -8.47 12.65
CA GLU A 37 -4.89 -8.30 13.22
C GLU A 37 -4.48 -9.54 14.02
N MET A 38 -3.33 -10.10 13.69
CA MET A 38 -2.68 -11.11 14.52
C MET A 38 -1.79 -10.41 15.54
N ALA A 39 -2.29 -10.23 16.76
CA ALA A 39 -1.55 -9.63 17.85
C ALA A 39 -1.70 -10.45 19.13
N LYS A 40 -0.65 -10.46 19.95
CA LYS A 40 -0.72 -11.04 21.29
C LYS A 40 -1.52 -10.11 22.19
N ILE A 41 -2.51 -10.66 22.89
CA ILE A 41 -3.24 -9.92 23.91
C ILE A 41 -2.24 -9.57 25.03
N PRO A 42 -2.11 -8.29 25.41
CA PRO A 42 -1.23 -7.90 26.52
C PRO A 42 -1.59 -8.65 27.80
N ALA A 43 -0.61 -8.85 28.68
CA ALA A 43 -0.84 -9.58 29.94
C ALA A 43 -1.96 -8.92 30.75
N LEU A 44 -3.00 -9.68 31.07
CA LEU A 44 -4.19 -9.17 31.75
C LEU A 44 -4.02 -9.20 33.27
N ASP A 45 -4.44 -8.12 33.91
CA ASP A 45 -4.51 -7.96 35.36
C ASP A 45 -5.73 -7.09 35.68
N PRO A 46 -6.73 -7.56 36.46
CA PRO A 46 -7.88 -6.76 36.88
C PRO A 46 -7.53 -5.40 37.52
N LYS A 47 -6.36 -5.29 38.16
CA LYS A 47 -5.83 -4.05 38.74
C LYS A 47 -5.09 -3.17 37.73
N GLY A 48 -5.00 -3.61 36.48
CA GLY A 48 -4.41 -2.90 35.36
C GLY A 48 -4.96 -1.49 35.22
N ARG A 49 -4.13 -0.54 34.77
CA ARG A 49 -4.54 0.86 34.51
C ARG A 49 -5.37 0.98 33.22
N PHE A 50 -5.02 0.22 32.19
CA PHE A 50 -5.60 0.33 30.86
C PHE A 50 -6.67 -0.74 30.63
N THR A 51 -7.60 -0.48 29.72
CA THR A 51 -8.58 -1.47 29.24
C THR A 51 -8.16 -1.96 27.86
N VAL A 52 -8.10 -3.28 27.68
CA VAL A 52 -7.85 -3.92 26.40
C VAL A 52 -9.19 -4.19 25.72
N VAL A 53 -9.30 -3.82 24.45
CA VAL A 53 -10.48 -4.12 23.64
C VAL A 53 -10.10 -4.78 22.33
N ARG A 54 -10.94 -5.70 21.87
CA ARG A 54 -10.99 -6.13 20.48
C ARG A 54 -12.04 -5.27 19.78
N ALA A 55 -11.62 -4.49 18.81
CA ALA A 55 -12.50 -3.60 18.05
C ALA A 55 -12.65 -4.12 16.63
N SER A 56 -13.88 -4.46 16.25
CA SER A 56 -14.26 -4.80 14.87
C SER A 56 -14.96 -3.60 14.24
N LEU A 57 -14.42 -3.07 13.15
CA LEU A 57 -14.86 -1.83 12.52
C LEU A 57 -15.30 -2.10 11.08
N THR A 58 -16.43 -1.54 10.66
CA THR A 58 -16.91 -1.61 9.28
C THR A 58 -16.83 -0.24 8.63
N ASN A 59 -16.06 -0.12 7.54
CA ASN A 59 -15.91 1.11 6.76
C ASN A 59 -15.33 2.34 7.53
N TRP A 60 -14.43 2.10 8.49
CA TRP A 60 -13.86 3.15 9.34
C TRP A 60 -12.40 3.44 9.02
N GLU A 61 -12.05 4.71 8.87
CA GLU A 61 -10.64 5.12 8.96
C GLU A 61 -10.20 5.04 10.42
N THR A 62 -9.08 4.37 10.67
CA THR A 62 -8.62 4.01 12.02
C THR A 62 -8.46 5.25 12.91
N ASN A 63 -7.80 6.32 12.46
CA ASN A 63 -7.60 7.50 13.29
C ASN A 63 -8.90 8.24 13.63
N ARG A 64 -9.85 8.29 12.70
CA ARG A 64 -11.19 8.86 12.93
C ARG A 64 -11.93 8.06 14.00
N PHE A 65 -11.90 6.73 13.93
CA PHE A 65 -12.50 5.87 14.95
C PHE A 65 -11.85 6.07 16.32
N LEU A 66 -10.51 6.05 16.38
CA LEU A 66 -9.77 6.24 17.63
C LEU A 66 -10.02 7.63 18.26
N LYS A 67 -10.21 8.68 17.44
CA LYS A 67 -10.65 10.00 17.93
C LYS A 67 -12.05 9.96 18.51
N ARG A 68 -12.99 9.25 17.86
CA ARG A 68 -14.37 9.10 18.33
C ARG A 68 -14.44 8.33 19.65
N MET A 69 -13.69 7.23 19.76
CA MET A 69 -13.55 6.44 20.98
C MET A 69 -12.95 7.28 22.12
N ALA A 70 -11.86 8.01 21.86
CA ALA A 70 -11.24 8.88 22.86
C ALA A 70 -12.23 9.96 23.37
N GLY A 71 -12.99 10.57 22.46
CA GLY A 71 -14.04 11.53 22.80
C GLY A 71 -15.13 10.94 23.68
N ALA A 72 -15.60 9.73 23.37
CA ALA A 72 -16.59 9.01 24.19
C ALA A 72 -16.08 8.69 25.61
N CYS A 73 -14.77 8.49 25.77
CA CYS A 73 -14.14 8.32 27.09
C CYS A 73 -13.81 9.63 27.82
N GLY A 74 -13.88 10.79 27.14
CA GLY A 74 -13.40 12.06 27.67
C GLY A 74 -11.88 12.13 27.83
N ILE A 75 -11.13 11.48 26.95
CA ILE A 75 -9.65 11.45 26.98
C ILE A 75 -9.05 11.96 25.67
N SER A 76 -7.77 12.31 25.70
CA SER A 76 -7.02 12.65 24.47
C SER A 76 -6.84 11.45 23.55
N ARG A 77 -6.84 11.66 22.23
CA ARG A 77 -6.52 10.62 21.21
C ARG A 77 -5.18 9.90 21.47
N LYS A 78 -4.20 10.59 22.06
CA LYS A 78 -2.88 10.02 22.41
C LYS A 78 -2.94 8.94 23.51
N ARG A 79 -4.09 8.81 24.18
CA ARG A 79 -4.38 7.84 25.26
C ARG A 79 -5.15 6.61 24.77
N VAL A 80 -5.29 6.47 23.45
CA VAL A 80 -5.80 5.26 22.79
C VAL A 80 -4.68 4.71 21.92
N PHE A 81 -4.20 3.53 22.28
CA PHE A 81 -3.04 2.89 21.67
C PHE A 81 -3.49 1.81 20.69
N SER A 82 -2.88 1.77 19.50
CA SER A 82 -3.12 0.78 18.43
C SER A 82 -1.78 0.33 17.84
N SER A 83 -1.73 -0.89 17.31
CA SER A 83 -0.50 -1.45 16.75
C SER A 83 -0.25 -1.02 15.29
N GLY A 84 -1.26 -0.48 14.63
CA GLY A 84 -1.22 -0.08 13.23
C GLY A 84 -2.46 0.68 12.80
N MET A 85 -2.47 1.06 11.53
CA MET A 85 -3.66 1.50 10.81
C MET A 85 -4.17 0.34 9.96
N LYS A 86 -5.48 0.26 9.78
CA LYS A 86 -6.13 -0.74 8.90
C LYS A 86 -6.85 -0.04 7.75
N ASP A 87 -7.16 -0.81 6.71
CA ASP A 87 -7.90 -0.34 5.54
C ASP A 87 -9.25 0.29 5.94
N LYS A 88 -9.55 1.47 5.40
CA LYS A 88 -10.84 2.14 5.64
C LYS A 88 -11.99 1.33 5.05
N ARG A 89 -11.91 0.99 3.76
CA ARG A 89 -12.97 0.28 3.02
C ARG A 89 -12.82 -1.23 3.22
N ALA A 90 -13.04 -1.67 4.45
CA ALA A 90 -12.91 -3.05 4.90
C ALA A 90 -13.72 -3.29 6.17
N VAL A 91 -13.88 -4.57 6.55
CA VAL A 91 -14.20 -4.98 7.91
C VAL A 91 -12.91 -5.35 8.62
N THR A 92 -12.52 -4.59 9.63
CA THR A 92 -11.20 -4.73 10.29
C THR A 92 -11.36 -5.07 11.76
N THR A 93 -10.63 -6.07 12.25
CA THR A 93 -10.57 -6.43 13.67
C THR A 93 -9.17 -6.18 14.20
N GLN A 94 -9.04 -5.43 15.30
CA GLN A 94 -7.74 -5.11 15.90
C GLN A 94 -7.80 -5.00 17.42
N ILE A 95 -6.66 -5.15 18.07
CA ILE A 95 -6.51 -4.93 19.51
C ILE A 95 -6.18 -3.46 19.76
N LEU A 96 -6.92 -2.84 20.69
CA LEU A 96 -6.65 -1.49 21.17
C LEU A 96 -6.44 -1.53 22.68
N VAL A 97 -5.58 -0.64 23.17
CA VAL A 97 -5.42 -0.39 24.61
C VAL A 97 -5.88 1.03 24.90
N VAL A 98 -6.85 1.18 25.80
CA VAL A 98 -7.49 2.45 26.13
C VAL A 98 -7.15 2.83 27.56
N ASP A 99 -6.61 4.03 27.76
CA ASP A 99 -6.35 4.58 29.10
C ASP A 99 -7.60 5.22 29.70
N ALA A 100 -8.61 4.36 29.91
CA ALA A 100 -9.87 4.65 30.57
C ALA A 100 -10.31 3.45 31.43
N PRO A 101 -11.14 3.65 32.46
CA PRO A 101 -11.75 2.55 33.22
C PRO A 101 -12.64 1.66 32.33
N GLN A 102 -12.67 0.35 32.60
CA GLN A 102 -13.50 -0.62 31.87
C GLN A 102 -14.98 -0.21 31.83
N SER A 103 -15.55 0.23 32.94
CA SER A 103 -16.95 0.68 33.02
C SER A 103 -17.30 1.88 32.14
N LYS A 104 -16.30 2.68 31.71
CA LYS A 104 -16.50 3.73 30.70
C LYS A 104 -16.44 3.16 29.28
N VAL A 105 -15.51 2.23 29.03
CA VAL A 105 -15.29 1.63 27.71
C VAL A 105 -16.47 0.74 27.30
N GLU A 106 -17.05 -0.01 28.24
CA GLU A 106 -18.24 -0.86 28.01
C GLU A 106 -19.48 -0.08 27.58
N LYS A 107 -19.55 1.23 27.90
CA LYS A 107 -20.67 2.10 27.52
C LYS A 107 -20.51 2.72 26.13
N ILE A 108 -19.38 2.49 25.46
CA ILE A 108 -19.13 3.09 24.16
C ILE A 108 -19.98 2.36 23.11
N ALA A 109 -20.90 3.10 22.50
CA ALA A 109 -21.62 2.67 21.31
C ALA A 109 -21.22 3.58 20.15
N ILE A 110 -20.57 3.00 19.14
CA ILE A 110 -20.22 3.69 17.90
C ILE A 110 -20.82 2.87 16.75
N LYS A 111 -21.59 3.53 15.88
CA LYS A 111 -22.21 2.89 14.71
C LYS A 111 -21.15 2.19 13.85
N ASP A 112 -21.52 1.05 13.26
CA ASP A 112 -20.67 0.26 12.36
C ASP A 112 -19.38 -0.20 13.05
N SER A 113 -19.47 -0.48 14.36
CA SER A 113 -18.38 -1.05 15.15
C SER A 113 -18.90 -1.97 16.25
N VAL A 114 -18.08 -2.97 16.60
CA VAL A 114 -18.26 -3.84 17.76
C VAL A 114 -17.03 -3.68 18.64
N ILE A 115 -17.24 -3.34 19.91
CA ILE A 115 -16.17 -3.14 20.89
C ILE A 115 -16.34 -4.21 21.97
N GLU A 116 -15.48 -5.23 21.93
CA GLU A 116 -15.44 -6.29 22.93
C GLU A 116 -14.35 -5.96 23.96
N VAL A 117 -14.73 -5.79 25.23
CA VAL A 117 -13.76 -5.60 26.31
C VAL A 117 -13.18 -6.95 26.72
N ILE A 118 -11.86 -7.10 26.57
CA ILE A 118 -11.15 -8.34 26.91
C ILE A 118 -10.75 -8.33 28.40
N GLY A 119 -10.38 -7.16 28.93
CA GLY A 119 -9.99 -7.03 30.33
C GLY A 119 -9.12 -5.80 30.60
N ARG A 120 -8.37 -5.86 31.69
CA ARG A 120 -7.51 -4.78 32.19
C ARG A 120 -6.04 -5.16 32.05
N THR A 121 -5.15 -4.20 31.85
CA THR A 121 -3.69 -4.44 31.73
C THR A 121 -2.85 -3.25 32.22
N HIS A 122 -1.58 -3.50 32.55
CA HIS A 122 -0.57 -2.46 32.78
C HIS A 122 0.26 -2.11 31.54
N GLN A 123 0.08 -2.88 30.45
CA GLN A 123 0.86 -2.73 29.23
C GLN A 123 0.14 -1.82 28.22
N LYS A 124 0.92 -1.03 27.49
CA LYS A 124 0.46 -0.35 26.27
C LYS A 124 0.83 -1.21 25.06
N ILE A 125 0.23 -0.90 23.92
CA ILE A 125 0.69 -1.40 22.63
C ILE A 125 1.30 -0.24 21.83
N GLY A 126 2.40 -0.51 21.15
CA GLY A 126 3.12 0.39 20.26
C GLY A 126 2.89 0.06 18.79
N MET A 127 3.31 0.99 17.93
CA MET A 127 3.25 0.80 16.48
C MET A 127 4.17 -0.37 16.08
N GLY A 128 3.63 -1.36 15.37
CA GLY A 128 4.35 -2.55 14.93
C GLY A 128 4.36 -3.71 15.92
N ASP A 129 3.58 -3.65 17.00
CA ASP A 129 3.46 -4.74 18.00
C ASP A 129 2.56 -5.92 17.56
N HIS A 130 2.11 -5.94 16.30
CA HIS A 130 1.38 -7.07 15.73
C HIS A 130 2.33 -8.02 14.98
N ASP A 131 1.99 -9.30 14.98
CA ASP A 131 2.72 -10.37 14.31
C ASP A 131 2.33 -10.50 12.82
N GLY A 132 1.21 -9.88 12.41
CA GLY A 132 0.74 -9.90 11.02
C GLY A 132 -0.74 -9.56 10.88
N ASN A 133 -1.28 -9.77 9.69
CA ASN A 133 -2.70 -9.59 9.41
C ASN A 133 -3.22 -10.80 8.63
N ARG A 134 -4.31 -11.38 9.12
CA ARG A 134 -5.07 -12.43 8.43
C ARG A 134 -6.12 -11.76 7.55
N PHE A 135 -6.04 -12.03 6.26
CA PHE A 135 -6.95 -11.51 5.27
C PHE A 135 -8.00 -12.55 4.92
N THR A 136 -9.24 -12.10 4.74
CA THR A 136 -10.28 -12.83 4.01
C THR A 136 -10.81 -11.88 2.96
N ILE A 137 -10.44 -12.14 1.71
CA ILE A 137 -10.74 -11.28 0.55
C ILE A 137 -11.66 -12.05 -0.38
N THR A 138 -12.71 -11.40 -0.84
CA THR A 138 -13.60 -11.94 -1.86
C THR A 138 -13.36 -11.21 -3.17
N VAL A 139 -12.94 -11.96 -4.18
CA VAL A 139 -12.88 -11.51 -5.59
C VAL A 139 -14.24 -11.78 -6.19
N ARG A 140 -14.87 -10.75 -6.74
CA ARG A 140 -16.21 -10.86 -7.32
C ARG A 140 -16.15 -10.82 -8.84
N GLY A 141 -16.98 -11.62 -9.51
CA GLY A 141 -17.17 -11.58 -10.95
C GLY A 141 -15.95 -11.99 -11.77
N CYS A 142 -15.37 -13.15 -11.50
CA CYS A 142 -14.18 -13.63 -12.23
C CYS A 142 -14.45 -13.72 -13.74
N SER A 143 -13.47 -13.35 -14.55
CA SER A 143 -13.57 -13.38 -16.01
C SER A 143 -12.31 -13.95 -16.67
N ASP A 144 -12.40 -14.23 -17.97
CA ASP A 144 -11.24 -14.42 -18.81
C ASP A 144 -10.63 -13.08 -19.29
N SER A 145 -9.61 -13.19 -20.14
CA SER A 145 -8.88 -12.04 -20.70
C SER A 145 -9.71 -11.19 -21.66
N ASP A 146 -10.85 -11.71 -22.11
CA ASP A 146 -11.77 -11.02 -23.02
C ASP A 146 -12.99 -10.45 -22.26
N GLY A 147 -12.99 -10.54 -20.93
CA GLY A 147 -14.07 -10.06 -20.06
C GLY A 147 -15.26 -11.02 -19.95
N ASN A 148 -15.18 -12.22 -20.50
CA ASN A 148 -16.28 -13.20 -20.41
C ASN A 148 -16.29 -13.89 -19.04
N PRO A 149 -17.47 -14.19 -18.47
CA PRO A 149 -17.57 -14.84 -17.16
C PRO A 149 -16.93 -16.23 -17.16
N ILE A 150 -16.21 -16.55 -16.08
CA ILE A 150 -15.67 -17.90 -15.83
C ILE A 150 -16.30 -18.52 -14.58
N ASP A 151 -16.45 -19.84 -14.60
CA ASP A 151 -17.00 -20.59 -13.47
C ASP A 151 -15.99 -20.72 -12.31
N GLY A 152 -16.50 -21.12 -11.13
CA GLY A 152 -15.70 -21.22 -9.92
C GLY A 152 -14.59 -22.26 -10.02
N LYS A 153 -14.80 -23.34 -10.79
CA LYS A 153 -13.83 -24.41 -10.98
C LYS A 153 -12.61 -23.92 -11.76
N GLU A 154 -12.84 -23.22 -12.87
CA GLU A 154 -11.79 -22.61 -13.68
C GLU A 154 -11.07 -21.50 -12.89
N ALA A 155 -11.82 -20.62 -12.23
CA ALA A 155 -11.22 -19.54 -11.44
C ALA A 155 -10.33 -20.09 -10.30
N MET A 156 -10.79 -21.09 -9.55
CA MET A 156 -9.97 -21.77 -8.52
C MET A 156 -8.76 -22.49 -9.11
N ARG A 157 -8.90 -23.12 -10.28
CA ARG A 157 -7.79 -23.78 -10.99
C ARG A 157 -6.68 -22.77 -11.31
N ARG A 158 -7.04 -21.60 -11.85
CA ARG A 158 -6.10 -20.51 -12.16
C ARG A 158 -5.35 -20.01 -10.93
N VAL A 159 -6.04 -19.76 -9.82
CA VAL A 159 -5.41 -19.35 -8.55
C VAL A 159 -4.38 -20.38 -8.08
N ASN A 160 -4.75 -21.66 -8.07
CA ASN A 160 -3.86 -22.72 -7.59
C ASN A 160 -2.67 -22.93 -8.54
N GLU A 161 -2.85 -22.80 -9.85
CA GLU A 161 -1.79 -22.88 -10.85
C GLU A 161 -0.76 -21.75 -10.66
N ILE A 162 -1.23 -20.49 -10.57
CA ILE A 162 -0.36 -19.33 -10.32
C ILE A 162 0.38 -19.48 -8.99
N ARG A 163 -0.34 -19.84 -7.91
CA ARG A 163 0.27 -20.06 -6.59
C ARG A 163 1.34 -21.12 -6.66
N SER A 164 1.03 -22.29 -7.23
CA SER A 164 1.98 -23.41 -7.31
C SER A 164 3.25 -23.04 -8.09
N ARG A 165 3.11 -22.36 -9.23
CA ARG A 165 4.27 -21.91 -10.04
C ARG A 165 5.09 -20.84 -9.33
N MET A 166 4.43 -19.89 -8.67
CA MET A 166 5.10 -18.85 -7.89
C MET A 166 5.89 -19.47 -6.74
N SER A 167 5.29 -20.44 -6.03
CA SER A 167 5.96 -21.15 -4.95
C SER A 167 7.12 -22.02 -5.41
N GLN A 168 7.00 -22.64 -6.60
CA GLN A 168 8.11 -23.37 -7.23
C GLN A 168 9.27 -22.43 -7.60
N ARG A 169 8.98 -21.30 -8.25
CA ARG A 169 10.01 -20.32 -8.65
C ARG A 169 10.75 -19.73 -7.45
N MET A 170 10.02 -19.47 -6.36
CA MET A 170 10.59 -18.86 -5.15
C MET A 170 11.08 -19.88 -4.11
N SER A 171 10.84 -21.18 -4.31
CA SER A 171 11.07 -22.24 -3.33
C SER A 171 10.38 -22.00 -1.97
N ALA A 172 9.31 -21.21 -1.96
CA ALA A 172 8.50 -20.88 -0.78
C ALA A 172 7.16 -20.27 -1.22
N ASP A 173 6.12 -20.37 -0.37
CA ASP A 173 4.88 -19.60 -0.55
C ASP A 173 5.16 -18.10 -0.33
N ALA A 174 5.58 -17.42 -1.40
CA ALA A 174 5.96 -16.03 -1.42
C ALA A 174 5.52 -15.33 -2.71
N PHE A 175 5.53 -14.00 -2.70
CA PHE A 175 5.25 -13.18 -3.87
C PHE A 175 6.15 -11.93 -3.87
N PRO A 176 6.31 -11.24 -5.01
CA PRO A 176 7.13 -10.05 -5.09
C PRO A 176 6.53 -8.91 -4.27
N ASN A 177 7.36 -8.20 -3.52
CA ASN A 177 6.94 -7.16 -2.58
C ASN A 177 6.69 -5.80 -3.25
N TRP A 178 5.94 -5.79 -4.36
CA TRP A 178 5.62 -4.56 -5.09
C TRP A 178 5.08 -3.46 -4.18
N ILE A 179 5.40 -2.22 -4.50
CA ILE A 179 4.73 -1.07 -3.92
C ILE A 179 3.50 -0.78 -4.76
N GLY A 180 2.32 -0.95 -4.18
CA GLY A 180 1.05 -0.87 -4.89
C GLY A 180 0.69 0.54 -5.40
N PRO A 181 -0.21 0.64 -6.38
CA PRO A 181 -0.56 1.89 -7.07
C PRO A 181 -1.14 2.95 -6.13
N GLN A 182 -1.76 2.55 -5.02
CA GLN A 182 -2.29 3.47 -4.00
C GLN A 182 -1.20 4.35 -3.37
N ARG A 183 0.09 3.93 -3.39
CA ARG A 183 1.21 4.74 -2.89
C ARG A 183 1.49 5.94 -3.79
N PHE A 184 1.26 5.80 -5.08
CA PHE A 184 1.54 6.79 -6.10
C PHE A 184 0.32 7.68 -6.40
N GLY A 185 -0.88 7.18 -6.07
CA GLY A 185 -2.17 7.75 -6.42
C GLY A 185 -2.79 6.90 -7.52
N ALA A 186 -3.64 5.93 -7.15
CA ALA A 186 -3.97 4.79 -8.01
C ALA A 186 -4.44 5.14 -9.44
N THR A 187 -5.35 6.10 -9.57
CA THR A 187 -5.87 6.55 -10.88
C THR A 187 -5.20 7.83 -11.38
N ARG A 188 -4.29 8.39 -10.57
CA ARG A 188 -3.54 9.62 -10.84
C ARG A 188 -2.19 9.53 -10.14
N PRO A 189 -1.15 8.96 -10.77
CA PRO A 189 0.16 8.73 -10.16
C PRO A 189 0.97 10.03 -10.01
N VAL A 190 0.36 11.07 -9.45
CA VAL A 190 0.94 12.41 -9.28
C VAL A 190 1.96 12.49 -8.15
N THR A 191 1.86 11.58 -7.18
CA THR A 191 2.66 11.63 -5.95
C THR A 191 4.18 11.54 -6.21
N PRO A 192 4.69 10.62 -7.08
CA PRO A 192 6.10 10.62 -7.45
C PRO A 192 6.49 11.86 -8.27
N GLU A 193 5.64 12.34 -9.19
CA GLU A 193 5.94 13.51 -10.04
C GLU A 193 6.09 14.79 -9.22
N VAL A 194 5.25 14.96 -8.20
CA VAL A 194 5.40 16.05 -7.22
C VAL A 194 6.67 15.85 -6.38
N GLY A 195 7.01 14.61 -6.03
CA GLY A 195 8.26 14.28 -5.35
C GLY A 195 9.48 14.69 -6.17
N ARG A 196 9.46 14.43 -7.48
CA ARG A 196 10.50 14.80 -8.44
C ARG A 196 10.70 16.32 -8.49
N ALA A 197 9.62 17.07 -8.67
CA ALA A 197 9.68 18.53 -8.67
C ALA A 197 10.24 19.08 -7.34
N VAL A 198 9.91 18.46 -6.20
CA VAL A 198 10.40 18.89 -4.88
C VAL A 198 11.90 18.64 -4.70
N VAL A 199 12.45 17.50 -5.16
CA VAL A 199 13.90 17.25 -5.08
C VAL A 199 14.70 18.10 -6.07
N GLU A 200 14.05 18.58 -7.14
CA GLU A 200 14.59 19.55 -8.11
C GLU A 200 14.47 21.02 -7.62
N ASP A 201 13.96 21.26 -6.40
CA ASP A 201 13.65 22.58 -5.82
C ASP A 201 12.62 23.43 -6.62
N ASP A 202 11.85 22.78 -7.50
CA ASP A 202 10.82 23.39 -8.35
C ASP A 202 9.42 23.26 -7.71
N TYR A 203 9.12 24.17 -6.78
CA TYR A 203 7.82 24.17 -6.09
C TYR A 203 6.67 24.68 -6.95
N GLU A 204 6.94 25.45 -8.02
CA GLU A 204 5.91 25.85 -8.96
C GLU A 204 5.37 24.61 -9.66
N ARG A 205 6.26 23.81 -10.26
CA ARG A 205 5.90 22.54 -10.88
C ARG A 205 5.26 21.58 -9.89
N ALA A 206 5.76 21.52 -8.64
CA ALA A 206 5.16 20.66 -7.61
C ALA A 206 3.69 21.02 -7.32
N CYS A 207 3.37 22.31 -7.19
CA CYS A 207 2.01 22.79 -7.01
C CYS A 207 1.16 22.58 -8.28
N ASP A 208 1.71 22.88 -9.45
CA ASP A 208 1.04 22.73 -10.74
C ASP A 208 0.63 21.29 -11.02
N LEU A 209 1.54 20.33 -10.80
CA LEU A 209 1.24 18.90 -10.94
C LEU A 209 0.15 18.47 -9.96
N TYR A 210 0.26 18.87 -8.69
CA TYR A 210 -0.71 18.47 -7.68
C TYR A 210 -2.13 18.98 -7.97
N LEU A 211 -2.25 20.21 -8.47
CA LEU A 211 -3.52 20.86 -8.84
C LEU A 211 -4.04 20.39 -10.21
N GLY A 212 -3.17 20.27 -11.20
CA GLY A 212 -3.56 20.19 -12.61
C GLY A 212 -3.42 18.83 -13.27
N MET A 213 -2.58 17.92 -12.77
CA MET A 213 -2.32 16.64 -13.44
C MET A 213 -3.62 15.87 -13.66
N GLU A 214 -3.85 15.42 -14.89
CA GLU A 214 -5.00 14.60 -15.25
C GLU A 214 -4.93 13.22 -14.58
N GLY A 215 -6.09 12.65 -14.33
CA GLY A 215 -6.23 11.30 -13.80
C GLY A 215 -7.29 10.54 -14.59
N GLN A 216 -7.24 9.22 -14.49
CA GLN A 216 -8.25 8.34 -15.06
C GLN A 216 -9.45 8.24 -14.13
N ASN A 217 -10.64 7.96 -14.70
CA ASN A 217 -11.87 7.68 -13.96
C ASN A 217 -12.20 8.75 -12.89
N LEU A 218 -11.93 10.02 -13.19
CA LEU A 218 -12.27 11.16 -12.33
C LEU A 218 -13.75 11.50 -12.47
N SER A 219 -14.37 11.95 -11.38
CA SER A 219 -15.69 12.56 -11.44
C SER A 219 -15.64 13.86 -12.23
N GLU A 220 -16.75 14.20 -12.91
CA GLU A 220 -16.84 15.35 -13.82
C GLU A 220 -16.43 16.67 -13.14
N ASP A 221 -16.78 16.84 -11.87
CA ASP A 221 -16.44 18.01 -11.06
C ASP A 221 -14.93 18.16 -10.84
N VAL A 222 -14.22 17.05 -10.59
CA VAL A 222 -12.75 17.03 -10.46
C VAL A 222 -12.10 17.28 -11.81
N ALA A 223 -12.59 16.66 -12.88
CA ALA A 223 -12.06 16.86 -14.22
C ALA A 223 -12.16 18.33 -14.65
N ALA A 224 -13.31 18.96 -14.44
CA ALA A 224 -13.54 20.38 -14.72
C ALA A 224 -12.64 21.30 -13.88
N PHE A 225 -12.48 21.01 -12.58
CA PHE A 225 -11.57 21.76 -11.71
C PHE A 225 -10.13 21.73 -12.23
N ARG A 226 -9.61 20.54 -12.56
CA ARG A 226 -8.22 20.39 -13.01
C ARG A 226 -8.01 21.01 -14.40
N ALA A 227 -8.98 20.88 -15.31
CA ALA A 227 -8.95 21.54 -16.61
C ALA A 227 -8.88 23.07 -16.46
N LYS A 228 -9.73 23.65 -15.62
CA LYS A 228 -9.69 25.09 -15.33
C LYS A 228 -8.34 25.55 -14.79
N TRP A 229 -7.72 24.78 -13.89
CA TRP A 229 -6.36 25.09 -13.42
C TRP A 229 -5.34 25.08 -14.56
N ARG A 230 -5.35 24.05 -15.41
CA ARG A 230 -4.43 23.94 -16.57
C ARG A 230 -4.60 25.09 -17.56
N GLU A 231 -5.83 25.55 -17.79
CA GLU A 231 -6.14 26.61 -18.76
C GLU A 231 -5.83 28.01 -18.23
N THR A 232 -6.17 28.28 -16.96
CA THR A 232 -6.21 29.65 -16.45
C THR A 232 -5.11 29.97 -15.45
N ARG A 233 -4.61 28.95 -14.72
CA ARG A 233 -3.78 29.12 -13.51
C ARG A 233 -4.34 30.17 -12.54
N ASP A 234 -5.66 30.35 -12.50
CA ASP A 234 -6.35 31.33 -11.65
C ASP A 234 -6.81 30.70 -10.32
N PRO A 235 -6.18 31.02 -9.17
CA PRO A 235 -6.59 30.46 -7.89
C PRO A 235 -8.03 30.81 -7.51
N GLN A 236 -8.48 32.03 -7.81
CA GLN A 236 -9.82 32.49 -7.43
C GLN A 236 -10.89 31.73 -8.20
N GLY A 237 -10.78 31.70 -9.53
CA GLY A 237 -11.71 30.96 -10.37
C GLY A 237 -11.72 29.46 -10.08
N CYS A 238 -10.59 28.87 -9.72
CA CYS A 238 -10.54 27.47 -9.28
C CYS A 238 -11.24 27.24 -7.93
N LEU A 239 -11.09 28.15 -6.97
CA LEU A 239 -11.72 28.05 -5.64
C LEU A 239 -13.25 28.05 -5.67
N GLU A 240 -13.84 28.68 -6.69
CA GLU A 240 -15.29 28.75 -6.92
C GLU A 240 -15.89 27.40 -7.32
N ILE A 241 -15.15 26.58 -8.06
CA ILE A 241 -15.66 25.30 -8.61
C ILE A 241 -15.07 24.07 -7.90
N ILE A 242 -13.98 24.23 -7.15
CA ILE A 242 -13.28 23.09 -6.57
C ILE A 242 -14.19 22.31 -5.59
N PRO A 243 -14.30 20.98 -5.76
CA PRO A 243 -15.11 20.14 -4.87
C PRO A 243 -14.71 20.26 -3.39
N ARG A 244 -15.69 20.14 -2.49
CA ARG A 244 -15.47 20.33 -1.03
C ARG A 244 -14.48 19.33 -0.42
N TYR A 245 -14.37 18.13 -0.99
CA TYR A 245 -13.51 17.07 -0.48
C TYR A 245 -12.04 17.21 -0.90
N LEU A 246 -11.71 18.08 -1.86
CA LEU A 246 -10.33 18.41 -2.28
C LEU A 246 -9.71 19.46 -1.36
N GLY A 247 -9.65 19.16 -0.06
CA GLY A 247 -9.19 20.10 0.96
C GLY A 247 -7.71 20.47 0.86
N TYR A 248 -6.87 19.59 0.32
CA TYR A 248 -5.44 19.86 0.15
C TYR A 248 -5.17 20.79 -1.03
N GLU A 249 -5.80 20.53 -2.18
CA GLU A 249 -5.78 21.42 -3.34
C GLU A 249 -6.32 22.81 -2.97
N ARG A 250 -7.44 22.87 -2.23
CA ARG A 250 -7.97 24.15 -1.71
C ARG A 250 -6.94 24.91 -0.87
N GLY A 251 -6.24 24.23 0.03
CA GLY A 251 -5.20 24.86 0.86
C GLY A 251 -4.04 25.45 0.05
N ILE A 252 -3.65 24.81 -1.05
CA ILE A 252 -2.65 25.34 -1.98
C ILE A 252 -3.19 26.61 -2.66
N LEU A 253 -4.41 26.56 -3.22
CA LEU A 253 -5.03 27.70 -3.92
C LEU A 253 -5.23 28.91 -3.00
N GLU A 254 -5.72 28.70 -1.77
CA GLU A 254 -5.86 29.76 -0.77
C GLU A 254 -4.52 30.40 -0.41
N SER A 255 -3.44 29.61 -0.36
CA SER A 255 -2.09 30.12 -0.12
C SER A 255 -1.62 31.00 -1.28
N LEU A 256 -1.84 30.56 -2.52
CA LEU A 256 -1.46 31.30 -3.75
C LEU A 256 -2.28 32.58 -3.93
N LEU A 257 -3.57 32.54 -3.60
CA LEU A 257 -4.43 33.73 -3.63
C LEU A 257 -3.92 34.81 -2.66
N LYS A 258 -3.45 34.39 -1.48
CA LYS A 258 -2.94 35.31 -0.45
C LYS A 258 -1.53 35.81 -0.76
N ASN A 259 -0.66 34.97 -1.32
CA ASN A 259 0.73 35.31 -1.65
C ASN A 259 1.02 34.72 -3.04
N PRO A 260 0.75 35.47 -4.11
CA PRO A 260 1.07 35.05 -5.47
C PRO A 260 2.57 34.72 -5.58
N GLU A 261 2.90 33.73 -6.41
CA GLU A 261 4.28 33.27 -6.69
C GLU A 261 5.07 32.66 -5.51
N ASP A 262 4.53 32.66 -4.28
CA ASP A 262 5.13 31.95 -3.14
C ASP A 262 4.75 30.45 -3.15
N TRP A 263 5.24 29.76 -4.17
CA TRP A 263 4.98 28.34 -4.42
C TRP A 263 5.47 27.44 -3.29
N LEU A 264 6.59 27.78 -2.66
CA LEU A 264 7.10 27.02 -1.50
C LEU A 264 6.09 27.05 -0.35
N ARG A 265 5.53 28.22 -0.04
CA ARG A 265 4.51 28.35 1.00
C ARG A 265 3.24 27.61 0.64
N ALA A 266 2.83 27.68 -0.63
CA ALA A 266 1.68 26.95 -1.13
C ALA A 266 1.87 25.43 -0.96
N TYR A 267 3.00 24.88 -1.37
CA TYR A 267 3.35 23.47 -1.14
C TYR A 267 3.40 23.12 0.36
N LYS A 268 3.97 24.01 1.20
CA LYS A 268 4.05 23.81 2.66
C LYS A 268 2.69 23.77 3.37
N SER A 269 1.60 24.18 2.71
CA SER A 269 0.23 24.03 3.23
C SER A 269 -0.20 22.56 3.33
N LEU A 270 0.42 21.66 2.56
CA LEU A 270 0.18 20.23 2.63
C LEU A 270 0.60 19.67 4.00
N PRO A 271 -0.08 18.66 4.55
CA PRO A 271 0.37 18.00 5.78
C PRO A 271 1.77 17.41 5.64
N HIS A 272 2.58 17.44 6.71
CA HIS A 272 3.95 16.90 6.70
C HIS A 272 4.04 15.45 6.23
N SER A 273 3.06 14.61 6.59
CA SER A 273 3.02 13.21 6.16
C SER A 273 2.83 13.06 4.65
N LEU A 274 2.05 13.96 4.03
CA LEU A 274 1.83 13.95 2.58
C LEU A 274 3.06 14.51 1.84
N GLN A 275 3.69 15.55 2.36
CA GLN A 275 4.96 16.04 1.80
C GLN A 275 6.08 14.99 1.89
N LEU A 276 6.09 14.15 2.92
CA LEU A 276 7.05 13.05 3.03
C LEU A 276 6.69 11.88 2.09
N LEU A 277 5.39 11.67 1.85
CA LEU A 277 4.91 10.64 0.94
C LEU A 277 5.38 10.88 -0.50
N THR A 278 5.48 12.13 -0.96
CA THR A 278 5.96 12.45 -2.32
C THR A 278 7.39 11.96 -2.54
N ILE A 279 8.30 12.24 -1.60
CA ILE A 279 9.68 11.74 -1.65
C ILE A 279 9.73 10.21 -1.62
N HIS A 280 9.01 9.59 -0.68
CA HIS A 280 9.00 8.13 -0.60
C HIS A 280 8.38 7.48 -1.85
N SER A 281 7.38 8.13 -2.47
CA SER A 281 6.75 7.63 -3.69
C SER A 281 7.70 7.70 -4.87
N LEU A 282 8.53 8.75 -4.97
CA LEU A 282 9.58 8.84 -5.98
C LEU A 282 10.60 7.70 -5.84
N GLN A 283 11.09 7.46 -4.62
CA GLN A 283 11.98 6.32 -4.32
C GLN A 283 11.34 4.96 -4.68
N SER A 284 10.02 4.87 -4.51
CA SER A 284 9.28 3.63 -4.77
C SER A 284 9.25 3.25 -6.25
N LEU A 285 9.46 4.21 -7.17
CA LEU A 285 9.60 3.92 -8.59
C LEU A 285 10.82 3.04 -8.84
N THR A 286 12.00 3.45 -8.38
CA THR A 286 13.24 2.67 -8.53
C THR A 286 13.11 1.29 -7.89
N PHE A 287 12.47 1.19 -6.73
CA PHE A 287 12.25 -0.11 -6.09
C PHE A 287 11.43 -1.06 -6.98
N ASN A 288 10.30 -0.59 -7.52
CA ASN A 288 9.46 -1.40 -8.40
C ASN A 288 10.22 -1.77 -9.69
N HIS A 289 10.87 -0.80 -10.35
CA HIS A 289 11.65 -1.05 -11.57
C HIS A 289 12.81 -2.04 -11.34
N ALA A 290 13.52 -1.95 -10.22
CA ALA A 290 14.58 -2.90 -9.87
C ALA A 290 14.03 -4.31 -9.62
N LEU A 291 12.87 -4.41 -8.98
CA LEU A 291 12.19 -5.68 -8.77
C LEU A 291 11.75 -6.30 -10.11
N ALA A 292 11.19 -5.49 -11.01
CA ALA A 292 10.80 -5.91 -12.35
C ALA A 292 12.00 -6.39 -13.18
N ALA A 293 13.09 -5.61 -13.21
CA ALA A 293 14.33 -5.96 -13.89
C ALA A 293 14.89 -7.29 -13.37
N ARG A 294 14.87 -7.50 -12.05
CA ARG A 294 15.32 -8.75 -11.42
C ARG A 294 14.48 -9.96 -11.82
N LEU A 295 13.16 -9.81 -11.86
CA LEU A 295 12.24 -10.86 -12.33
C LEU A 295 12.44 -11.18 -13.82
N ALA A 296 12.68 -10.16 -14.65
CA ALA A 296 12.92 -10.31 -16.08
C ALA A 296 14.26 -11.01 -16.37
N ALA A 297 15.28 -10.77 -15.52
CA ALA A 297 16.58 -11.43 -15.58
C ALA A 297 16.59 -12.84 -14.95
N ASP A 298 15.44 -13.36 -14.51
CA ASP A 298 15.28 -14.65 -13.83
C ASP A 298 16.19 -14.84 -12.59
N VAL A 299 16.48 -13.75 -11.88
CA VAL A 299 17.25 -13.79 -10.64
C VAL A 299 16.28 -13.94 -9.46
N SER A 300 16.55 -14.91 -8.58
CA SER A 300 15.66 -15.24 -7.45
C SER A 300 15.43 -14.03 -6.52
N LEU A 301 14.18 -13.85 -6.06
CA LEU A 301 13.81 -12.82 -5.06
C LEU A 301 14.04 -13.28 -3.61
N ILE A 302 14.23 -14.59 -3.40
CA ILE A 302 14.43 -15.19 -2.06
C ILE A 302 15.86 -15.67 -1.89
N GLU A 303 16.38 -16.39 -2.86
CA GLU A 303 17.74 -16.90 -2.79
C GLU A 303 18.72 -15.83 -3.29
N PRO A 304 19.64 -15.35 -2.42
CA PRO A 304 20.61 -14.37 -2.84
C PRO A 304 21.63 -14.98 -3.80
N VAL A 305 22.11 -14.15 -4.71
CA VAL A 305 23.29 -14.39 -5.56
C VAL A 305 24.46 -13.52 -5.09
N ILE A 306 25.67 -13.79 -5.60
CA ILE A 306 26.84 -12.96 -5.28
C ILE A 306 26.57 -11.51 -5.71
N GLY A 307 26.94 -10.56 -4.85
CA GLY A 307 26.71 -9.13 -5.03
C GLY A 307 25.42 -8.62 -4.40
N ASP A 308 24.48 -9.48 -4.02
CA ASP A 308 23.25 -9.05 -3.34
C ASP A 308 23.53 -8.39 -1.99
N LEU A 309 22.62 -7.50 -1.58
CA LEU A 309 22.51 -7.01 -0.21
C LEU A 309 21.37 -7.72 0.51
N VAL A 310 21.71 -8.41 1.60
CA VAL A 310 20.74 -9.08 2.48
C VAL A 310 20.66 -8.41 3.84
N ALA A 311 19.48 -8.42 4.45
CA ALA A 311 19.25 -7.81 5.76
C ALA A 311 18.51 -8.77 6.72
N PRO A 312 18.83 -8.77 8.04
CA PRO A 312 18.08 -9.52 9.05
C PRO A 312 16.62 -9.10 9.13
N VAL A 313 15.73 -10.09 9.17
CA VAL A 313 14.29 -9.88 9.34
C VAL A 313 13.95 -9.92 10.83
N GLN A 314 13.27 -8.89 11.31
CA GLN A 314 12.78 -8.76 12.68
C GLN A 314 11.45 -9.52 12.85
N GLY A 315 11.04 -9.78 14.09
CA GLY A 315 9.79 -10.51 14.38
C GLY A 315 8.52 -9.87 13.79
N ASN A 316 8.56 -8.57 13.49
CA ASN A 316 7.48 -7.83 12.83
C ASN A 316 7.61 -7.78 11.29
N GLY A 317 8.48 -8.60 10.69
CA GLY A 317 8.70 -8.66 9.24
C GLY A 317 9.52 -7.52 8.64
N ARG A 318 9.92 -6.50 9.43
CA ARG A 318 10.80 -5.43 8.95
C ARG A 318 12.24 -5.90 8.89
N ILE A 319 13.03 -5.33 7.99
CA ILE A 319 14.46 -5.58 7.96
C ILE A 319 15.25 -4.60 8.83
N ASP A 320 16.34 -5.10 9.41
CA ASP A 320 17.35 -4.29 10.10
C ASP A 320 18.42 -3.83 9.08
N VAL A 321 18.15 -2.70 8.43
CA VAL A 321 19.03 -2.10 7.41
C VAL A 321 20.43 -1.78 7.96
N SER A 322 20.56 -1.54 9.28
CA SER A 322 21.85 -1.28 9.92
C SER A 322 22.79 -2.50 9.96
N LYS A 323 22.26 -3.70 9.72
CA LYS A 323 22.98 -4.97 9.72
C LYS A 323 22.97 -5.65 8.36
N MET A 324 22.84 -4.88 7.29
CA MET A 324 22.98 -5.40 5.94
C MET A 324 24.37 -5.98 5.70
N ALA A 325 24.44 -6.98 4.83
CA ALA A 325 25.69 -7.59 4.41
C ALA A 325 25.66 -7.87 2.91
N TYR A 326 26.80 -7.62 2.26
CA TYR A 326 27.03 -8.08 0.89
C TYR A 326 27.19 -9.59 0.86
N VAL A 327 26.60 -10.19 -0.17
CA VAL A 327 26.72 -11.62 -0.44
C VAL A 327 27.97 -11.85 -1.28
N SER A 328 28.87 -12.65 -0.75
CA SER A 328 30.14 -13.04 -1.39
C SER A 328 30.26 -14.56 -1.42
N GLU A 329 31.24 -15.09 -2.16
CA GLU A 329 31.52 -16.53 -2.19
C GLU A 329 31.66 -17.14 -0.79
N SER A 330 32.28 -16.41 0.14
CA SER A 330 32.55 -16.88 1.51
C SER A 330 31.29 -17.04 2.38
N ASN A 331 30.20 -16.36 2.06
CA ASN A 331 29.00 -16.32 2.90
C ASN A 331 27.70 -16.76 2.18
N LEU A 332 27.76 -17.01 0.86
CA LEU A 332 26.61 -17.31 0.01
C LEU A 332 25.69 -18.39 0.57
N GLU A 333 26.24 -19.57 0.90
CA GLU A 333 25.44 -20.71 1.38
C GLU A 333 24.78 -20.43 2.74
N ARG A 334 25.45 -19.66 3.60
CA ARG A 334 24.87 -19.20 4.87
C ARG A 334 23.74 -18.21 4.62
N CYS A 335 23.90 -17.29 3.66
CA CYS A 335 22.88 -16.31 3.31
C CYS A 335 21.65 -17.00 2.70
N LYS A 336 21.84 -17.89 1.72
CA LYS A 336 20.76 -18.72 1.13
C LYS A 336 19.94 -19.44 2.18
N ARG A 337 20.61 -20.20 3.06
CA ARG A 337 19.93 -20.93 4.14
C ARG A 337 19.12 -20.00 5.05
N ASN A 338 19.65 -18.84 5.41
CA ASN A 338 18.93 -17.92 6.30
C ASN A 338 17.80 -17.15 5.58
N CYS A 339 17.91 -16.89 4.28
CA CYS A 339 16.80 -16.36 3.48
C CYS A 339 15.65 -17.37 3.37
N GLN A 340 15.96 -18.63 3.07
CA GLN A 340 14.96 -19.72 3.04
C GLN A 340 14.26 -19.90 4.39
N LEU A 341 14.98 -19.71 5.50
CA LEU A 341 14.42 -19.75 6.86
C LEU A 341 13.68 -18.45 7.27
N GLY A 342 13.60 -17.44 6.40
CA GLY A 342 12.97 -16.15 6.68
C GLY A 342 13.69 -15.29 7.71
N ARG A 343 14.97 -15.56 7.98
CA ARG A 343 15.82 -14.81 8.94
C ARG A 343 16.60 -13.68 8.28
N LEU A 344 16.88 -13.82 6.99
CA LEU A 344 17.42 -12.79 6.12
C LEU A 344 16.41 -12.55 4.98
N SER A 345 16.52 -11.40 4.33
CA SER A 345 15.78 -11.10 3.10
C SER A 345 16.71 -10.43 2.10
N VAL A 346 16.59 -10.80 0.82
CA VAL A 346 17.19 -10.06 -0.29
C VAL A 346 16.47 -8.72 -0.43
N THR A 347 17.24 -7.65 -0.60
CA THR A 347 16.72 -6.28 -0.54
C THR A 347 16.86 -5.54 -1.87
N GLY A 348 15.92 -4.65 -2.16
CA GLY A 348 15.92 -3.74 -3.30
C GLY A 348 16.09 -2.27 -2.87
N PRO A 349 16.41 -1.37 -3.82
CA PRO A 349 16.84 -0.01 -3.52
C PRO A 349 15.65 0.91 -3.27
N LEU A 350 15.78 1.78 -2.27
CA LEU A 350 15.03 3.03 -2.18
C LEU A 350 16.09 4.15 -2.23
N PRO A 351 16.31 4.78 -3.39
CA PRO A 351 17.48 5.63 -3.64
C PRO A 351 17.53 6.85 -2.71
N GLY A 352 18.73 7.34 -2.47
CA GLY A 352 18.99 8.53 -1.67
C GLY A 352 20.48 8.83 -1.63
N ASP A 353 20.86 9.94 -1.01
CA ASP A 353 22.21 10.50 -1.09
C ASP A 353 23.33 9.55 -0.64
N SER A 354 23.01 8.64 0.29
CA SER A 354 23.96 7.66 0.83
C SER A 354 23.43 6.22 0.74
N ALA A 355 22.60 5.93 -0.25
CA ALA A 355 22.04 4.59 -0.44
C ALA A 355 23.14 3.59 -0.82
N SER A 356 23.13 2.41 -0.21
CA SER A 356 23.99 1.30 -0.64
C SER A 356 23.31 0.54 -1.76
N PHE A 357 24.03 0.25 -2.84
CA PHE A 357 23.58 -0.54 -3.99
C PHE A 357 24.20 -1.93 -3.97
N ALA A 358 23.53 -2.90 -4.61
CA ALA A 358 24.10 -4.23 -4.78
C ALA A 358 25.27 -4.18 -5.79
N GLU A 359 26.04 -5.26 -5.89
CA GLU A 359 27.18 -5.40 -6.80
C GLU A 359 26.91 -6.48 -7.86
N GLY A 360 27.74 -6.51 -8.92
CA GLY A 360 27.61 -7.47 -10.02
C GLY A 360 26.26 -7.37 -10.72
N LEU A 361 25.71 -8.50 -11.18
CA LEU A 361 24.42 -8.53 -11.88
C LEU A 361 23.27 -7.89 -11.07
N PRO A 362 23.07 -8.18 -9.76
CA PRO A 362 22.10 -7.44 -8.96
C PRO A 362 22.30 -5.93 -8.98
N GLY A 363 23.56 -5.46 -8.88
CA GLY A 363 23.90 -4.05 -8.92
C GLY A 363 23.59 -3.40 -10.27
N GLU A 364 23.91 -4.07 -11.37
CA GLU A 364 23.59 -3.62 -12.73
C GLU A 364 22.07 -3.44 -12.92
N LEU A 365 21.27 -4.37 -12.41
CA LEU A 365 19.80 -4.28 -12.47
C LEU A 365 19.25 -3.13 -11.62
N GLU A 366 19.84 -2.87 -10.45
CA GLU A 366 19.49 -1.72 -9.61
C GLU A 366 19.85 -0.40 -10.28
N GLN A 367 21.03 -0.33 -10.92
CA GLN A 367 21.49 0.85 -11.63
C GLN A 367 20.60 1.14 -12.85
N GLN A 368 20.26 0.12 -13.64
CA GLN A 368 19.33 0.24 -14.76
C GLN A 368 17.97 0.82 -14.30
N ALA A 369 17.45 0.36 -13.16
CA ALA A 369 16.19 0.88 -12.62
C ALA A 369 16.27 2.37 -12.21
N ILE A 370 17.42 2.84 -11.75
CA ILE A 370 17.63 4.27 -11.44
C ILE A 370 17.63 5.09 -12.74
N GLU A 371 18.26 4.57 -13.79
CA GLU A 371 18.33 5.20 -15.12
C GLU A 371 16.94 5.24 -15.78
N ASP A 372 16.22 4.13 -15.80
CA ASP A 372 14.88 4.01 -16.36
C ASP A 372 13.88 4.94 -15.68
N THR A 373 14.09 5.22 -14.40
CA THR A 373 13.26 6.14 -13.62
C THR A 373 13.74 7.60 -13.68
N GLY A 374 14.85 7.88 -14.38
CA GLY A 374 15.43 9.21 -14.51
C GLY A 374 15.85 9.78 -13.15
N LEU A 375 16.46 8.95 -12.29
CA LEU A 375 16.85 9.32 -10.93
C LEU A 375 18.37 9.32 -10.69
N SER A 376 19.18 9.07 -11.73
CA SER A 376 20.64 8.97 -11.62
C SER A 376 21.30 10.25 -11.13
N ASP A 377 20.84 11.41 -11.60
CA ASP A 377 21.42 12.72 -11.28
C ASP A 377 20.64 13.49 -10.20
N VAL A 378 19.67 12.84 -9.55
CA VAL A 378 18.84 13.50 -8.54
C VAL A 378 19.61 13.73 -7.25
N ASN A 379 19.65 14.98 -6.81
CA ASN A 379 20.11 15.33 -5.47
C ASN A 379 18.97 15.15 -4.46
N TRP A 380 19.15 14.23 -3.52
CA TRP A 380 18.13 13.91 -2.51
C TRP A 380 18.13 14.87 -1.31
N MET A 381 18.91 15.95 -1.36
CA MET A 381 18.90 17.03 -0.39
C MET A 381 17.80 18.06 -0.72
N VAL A 382 16.90 18.31 0.22
CA VAL A 382 15.82 19.28 0.06
C VAL A 382 16.02 20.45 1.05
N PRO A 383 16.91 21.41 0.75
CA PRO A 383 17.38 22.40 1.72
C PRO A 383 16.27 23.33 2.23
N ARG A 384 15.28 23.66 1.40
CA ARG A 384 14.15 24.54 1.79
C ARG A 384 13.13 23.83 2.68
N ILE A 385 13.20 22.50 2.75
CA ILE A 385 12.40 21.63 3.62
C ILE A 385 13.26 20.44 4.12
N PRO A 386 14.24 20.65 5.03
CA PRO A 386 15.28 19.65 5.33
C PRO A 386 14.78 18.27 5.78
N ARG A 387 13.60 18.18 6.39
CA ARG A 387 12.97 16.90 6.76
C ARG A 387 12.55 16.03 5.57
N LEU A 388 12.60 16.56 4.34
CA LEU A 388 12.34 15.82 3.10
C LEU A 388 13.62 15.27 2.48
N THR A 389 14.80 15.68 2.97
CA THR A 389 16.05 15.08 2.59
C THR A 389 16.03 13.58 2.89
N SER A 390 16.51 12.76 1.95
CA SER A 390 16.60 11.32 2.13
C SER A 390 18.00 10.78 1.89
N SER A 391 18.51 10.03 2.86
CA SER A 391 19.74 9.23 2.74
C SER A 391 19.54 7.96 1.91
N GLY A 392 18.29 7.62 1.60
CA GLY A 392 17.94 6.34 0.98
C GLY A 392 17.93 5.20 2.00
N THR A 393 17.37 4.07 1.58
CA THR A 393 17.25 2.86 2.40
C THR A 393 17.02 1.64 1.50
N ARG A 394 16.70 0.47 2.08
CA ARG A 394 16.40 -0.74 1.34
C ARG A 394 15.10 -1.38 1.82
N ARG A 395 14.50 -2.22 0.97
CA ARG A 395 13.23 -2.92 1.24
C ARG A 395 13.32 -4.39 0.81
N PRO A 396 12.72 -5.36 1.52
CA PRO A 396 12.61 -6.75 1.07
C PRO A 396 12.02 -6.86 -0.34
N LEU A 397 12.60 -7.70 -1.20
CA LEU A 397 12.09 -7.95 -2.56
C LEU A 397 10.91 -8.93 -2.59
N SER A 398 10.78 -9.78 -1.59
CA SER A 398 9.72 -10.80 -1.51
C SER A 398 8.98 -10.74 -0.18
N VAL A 399 7.73 -11.20 -0.17
CA VAL A 399 6.96 -11.42 1.06
C VAL A 399 6.45 -12.84 1.12
N LEU A 400 6.67 -13.49 2.27
CA LEU A 400 6.09 -14.78 2.59
C LEU A 400 4.62 -14.64 2.98
N PHE A 401 3.77 -15.56 2.51
CA PHE A 401 2.40 -15.68 2.97
C PHE A 401 2.14 -17.08 3.55
N GLN A 402 1.14 -17.18 4.42
CA GLN A 402 0.83 -18.41 5.14
C GLN A 402 -0.67 -18.66 5.18
N SER A 403 -1.06 -19.90 5.54
CA SER A 403 -2.46 -20.30 5.72
C SER A 403 -3.34 -19.98 4.50
N PHE A 404 -2.82 -20.19 3.29
CA PHE A 404 -3.54 -19.90 2.06
C PHE A 404 -4.65 -20.91 1.80
N SER A 405 -5.86 -20.42 1.52
CA SER A 405 -6.96 -21.23 1.00
C SER A 405 -7.79 -20.41 0.01
N VAL A 406 -8.33 -21.08 -1.00
CA VAL A 406 -9.30 -20.51 -1.94
C VAL A 406 -10.53 -21.43 -1.98
N GLU A 407 -11.71 -20.84 -1.91
CA GLU A 407 -13.00 -21.51 -2.04
C GLU A 407 -13.95 -20.63 -2.86
N GLU A 408 -14.97 -21.22 -3.47
CA GLU A 408 -16.04 -20.45 -4.10
C GLU A 408 -16.82 -19.67 -3.05
N ALA A 409 -17.09 -18.40 -3.33
CA ALA A 409 -17.86 -17.52 -2.47
C ALA A 409 -19.33 -17.54 -2.90
N PRO A 410 -20.27 -17.47 -1.94
CA PRO A 410 -21.68 -17.39 -2.27
C PRO A 410 -22.00 -16.09 -3.02
N ASP A 411 -23.05 -16.17 -3.84
CA ASP A 411 -23.61 -15.02 -4.54
C ASP A 411 -24.09 -13.93 -3.58
N ILE A 412 -24.21 -12.72 -4.11
CA ILE A 412 -24.58 -11.54 -3.35
C ILE A 412 -26.11 -11.43 -3.30
N SER A 413 -26.68 -11.18 -2.12
CA SER A 413 -27.99 -10.54 -2.01
C SER A 413 -27.82 -9.03 -2.18
N ASP A 414 -28.59 -8.40 -3.08
CA ASP A 414 -28.40 -7.05 -3.65
C ASP A 414 -28.09 -5.88 -2.69
N SER A 415 -28.38 -6.01 -1.39
CA SER A 415 -28.14 -4.93 -0.44
C SER A 415 -26.64 -4.73 -0.21
N SER A 416 -26.11 -3.52 -0.51
CA SER A 416 -24.75 -2.99 -0.21
C SER A 416 -23.65 -3.10 -1.28
N LEU A 417 -24.01 -3.28 -2.55
CA LEU A 417 -23.06 -3.20 -3.66
C LEU A 417 -22.48 -1.79 -3.82
N SER A 418 -21.27 -1.70 -4.36
CA SER A 418 -20.64 -0.42 -4.69
C SER A 418 -21.16 0.14 -6.00
N GLU A 419 -21.16 1.47 -6.14
CA GLU A 419 -21.54 2.17 -7.37
C GLU A 419 -20.86 1.58 -8.62
N ARG A 420 -19.58 1.21 -8.53
CA ARG A 420 -18.82 0.59 -9.63
C ARG A 420 -19.41 -0.75 -10.10
N TRP A 421 -19.90 -1.55 -9.16
CA TRP A 421 -20.53 -2.83 -9.47
C TRP A 421 -21.92 -2.62 -10.08
N GLU A 422 -22.70 -1.68 -9.54
CA GLU A 422 -24.05 -1.35 -10.01
C GLU A 422 -24.04 -0.76 -11.44
N GLN A 423 -22.99 -0.02 -11.80
CA GLN A 423 -22.78 0.51 -13.15
C GLN A 423 -22.41 -0.56 -14.18
N GLY A 424 -21.99 -1.75 -13.75
CA GLY A 424 -21.51 -2.81 -14.62
C GLY A 424 -20.06 -2.61 -15.11
N PRO A 425 -19.51 -3.59 -15.83
CA PRO A 425 -18.18 -3.52 -16.39
C PRO A 425 -18.09 -2.49 -17.52
N LEU A 426 -16.97 -1.78 -17.58
CA LEU A 426 -16.60 -0.88 -18.68
C LEU A 426 -15.71 -1.62 -19.69
N GLU A 427 -15.51 -1.01 -20.86
CA GLU A 427 -14.56 -1.53 -21.84
C GLU A 427 -13.15 -1.65 -21.24
N GLY A 428 -12.52 -2.82 -21.40
CA GLY A 428 -11.22 -3.14 -20.81
C GLY A 428 -11.27 -3.73 -19.39
N ASP A 429 -12.46 -3.79 -18.76
CA ASP A 429 -12.59 -4.48 -17.49
C ASP A 429 -12.47 -6.01 -17.64
N LEU A 430 -11.66 -6.59 -16.77
CA LEU A 430 -11.57 -8.03 -16.56
C LEU A 430 -12.42 -8.47 -15.36
N TRP A 431 -13.72 -8.16 -15.37
CA TRP A 431 -14.70 -8.75 -14.45
C TRP A 431 -16.09 -8.81 -15.08
N HIS A 432 -16.91 -9.76 -14.65
CA HIS A 432 -18.27 -9.95 -15.18
C HIS A 432 -19.25 -10.30 -14.04
N PRO A 433 -20.45 -9.69 -13.95
CA PRO A 433 -21.40 -9.99 -12.86
C PRO A 433 -21.84 -11.45 -12.76
N GLU A 434 -21.91 -12.17 -13.89
CA GLU A 434 -22.22 -13.61 -13.94
C GLU A 434 -21.00 -14.51 -13.70
N GLY A 435 -19.81 -13.90 -13.55
CA GLY A 435 -18.59 -14.62 -13.23
C GLY A 435 -18.58 -15.10 -11.78
N ALA A 436 -17.91 -16.23 -11.53
CA ALA A 436 -17.85 -16.79 -10.19
C ALA A 436 -17.17 -15.82 -9.20
N SER A 437 -17.54 -15.94 -7.92
CA SER A 437 -16.86 -15.23 -6.84
C SER A 437 -15.94 -16.18 -6.09
N LEU A 438 -14.73 -15.73 -5.75
CA LEU A 438 -13.76 -16.52 -4.98
C LEU A 438 -13.47 -15.88 -3.64
N LYS A 439 -13.42 -16.67 -2.58
CA LYS A 439 -12.99 -16.25 -1.24
C LYS A 439 -11.60 -16.79 -0.96
N LEU A 440 -10.65 -15.89 -0.82
CA LEU A 440 -9.25 -16.19 -0.49
C LEU A 440 -8.98 -15.84 0.96
N LYS A 441 -8.31 -16.74 1.67
CA LYS A 441 -7.82 -16.50 3.04
C LYS A 441 -6.31 -16.72 3.07
N PHE A 442 -5.59 -15.83 3.72
CA PHE A 442 -4.14 -15.93 3.89
C PHE A 442 -3.66 -14.96 4.97
N THR A 443 -2.45 -15.17 5.47
CA THR A 443 -1.78 -14.31 6.45
C THR A 443 -0.56 -13.64 5.84
N LEU A 444 -0.39 -12.35 6.08
CA LEU A 444 0.77 -11.58 5.68
C LEU A 444 1.47 -10.94 6.90
N PRO A 445 2.80 -10.73 6.84
CA PRO A 445 3.53 -10.01 7.86
C PRO A 445 3.14 -8.52 7.90
N PRO A 446 3.44 -7.81 9.00
CA PRO A 446 3.22 -6.37 9.13
C PRO A 446 3.83 -5.56 7.98
N GLY A 447 3.15 -4.48 7.57
CA GLY A 447 3.67 -3.57 6.54
C GLY A 447 3.53 -4.07 5.10
N THR A 448 2.88 -5.22 4.88
CA THR A 448 2.59 -5.77 3.55
C THR A 448 1.15 -5.46 3.13
N TYR A 449 0.94 -5.29 1.82
CA TYR A 449 -0.36 -5.02 1.22
C TYR A 449 -0.94 -6.28 0.58
N ALA A 450 -2.16 -6.67 0.96
CA ALA A 450 -2.82 -7.84 0.38
C ALA A 450 -3.15 -7.65 -1.12
N THR A 451 -3.39 -6.41 -1.55
CA THR A 451 -3.62 -6.08 -2.96
C THR A 451 -2.46 -6.50 -3.86
N VAL A 452 -1.24 -6.59 -3.33
CA VAL A 452 -0.06 -7.02 -4.11
C VAL A 452 -0.08 -8.53 -4.38
N LEU A 453 -0.45 -9.35 -3.40
CA LEU A 453 -0.67 -10.78 -3.65
C LEU A 453 -1.87 -10.98 -4.58
N MET A 454 -2.94 -10.22 -4.37
CA MET A 454 -4.12 -10.27 -5.25
C MET A 454 -3.76 -9.85 -6.68
N ARG A 455 -2.80 -8.93 -6.89
CA ARG A 455 -2.30 -8.57 -8.22
C ARG A 455 -1.80 -9.79 -8.98
N GLU A 456 -0.92 -10.58 -8.36
CA GLU A 456 -0.35 -11.79 -8.98
C GLU A 456 -1.42 -12.83 -9.36
N LEU A 457 -2.46 -12.97 -8.54
CA LEU A 457 -3.53 -13.96 -8.71
C LEU A 457 -4.62 -13.51 -9.71
N MET A 458 -5.05 -12.26 -9.62
CA MET A 458 -6.16 -11.72 -10.42
C MET A 458 -5.71 -11.29 -11.80
N ARG A 459 -4.54 -10.63 -11.90
CA ARG A 459 -4.04 -9.98 -13.14
C ARG A 459 -5.08 -9.06 -13.80
N SER A 460 -5.80 -8.32 -12.96
CA SER A 460 -6.79 -7.33 -13.35
C SER A 460 -6.11 -5.95 -13.53
N PRO A 461 -6.75 -5.00 -14.21
CA PRO A 461 -6.37 -3.59 -14.21
C PRO A 461 -6.20 -3.01 -12.79
N LEU A 462 -5.33 -2.00 -12.63
CA LEU A 462 -4.96 -1.43 -11.32
C LEU A 462 -6.13 -0.84 -10.52
N ASP A 463 -7.21 -0.41 -11.18
CA ASP A 463 -8.40 0.15 -10.54
C ASP A 463 -9.39 -0.92 -10.04
N HIS A 464 -9.06 -2.21 -10.19
CA HIS A 464 -9.86 -3.34 -9.70
C HIS A 464 -9.53 -3.78 -8.26
N TYR A 465 -8.54 -3.15 -7.59
CA TYR A 465 -7.95 -3.59 -6.30
C TYR A 465 -8.29 -2.75 -5.04
#